data_AF-A0A4U9D6P9-F1
#
_entry.id   AF-A0A4U9D6P9-F1
#
_cell.length_a   1.000
_cell.length_b   1.000
_cell.length_c   1.000
_cell.angle_alpha   90.00
_cell.angle_beta   90.00
_cell.angle_gamma   90.00
#
_symmetry.space_group_name_H-M   'P 1'
#
loop_
_entity.id
_entity.type
_entity.pdbx_description
1 polymer ?
#
loop_
_entity_poly.entity_id
_entity_poly.type
_entity_poly.pdbx_seq_one_letter_code
_entity_poly.pdbx_strand_id
1 'polypeptide(L)' 'MAPLLCVRTLNHRPGEQNATEYSVSLTRADMIEFTMGALNAL' A
#
# COMPACT_ATOMS: atom_id res chain seq x y z
N MET A 1 18.10 7.36 -14.99
CA MET A 1 16.84 7.81 -14.33
C MET A 1 16.18 6.57 -13.76
N ALA A 2 15.98 6.48 -12.44
CA ALA A 2 15.28 5.36 -11.82
C ALA A 2 13.76 5.64 -11.85
N PRO A 3 12.91 4.65 -12.18
CA PRO A 3 11.46 4.84 -12.18
C PRO A 3 10.96 5.08 -10.74
N LEU A 4 9.85 5.82 -10.63
CA LEU A 4 9.14 6.00 -9.37
C LEU A 4 8.00 5.01 -9.28
N LEU A 5 7.82 4.41 -8.10
CA LEU A 5 6.61 3.68 -7.77
C LEU A 5 5.64 4.63 -7.07
N CYS A 6 4.40 4.65 -7.55
CA CYS A 6 3.29 5.34 -6.91
C CYS A 6 2.39 4.31 -6.22
N VAL A 7 2.31 4.40 -4.90
CA VAL A 7 1.46 3.54 -4.08
C VAL A 7 0.31 4.37 -3.54
N ARG A 8 -0.91 3.89 -3.77
CA ARG A 8 -2.15 4.49 -3.24
C ARG A 8 -2.72 3.51 -2.23
N THR A 9 -2.90 3.96 -1.00
CA THR A 9 -3.48 3.14 0.07
C THR A 9 -4.81 3.74 0.49
N LEU A 10 -5.83 2.89 0.56
CA LEU A 10 -7.15 3.24 1.09
C LEU A 10 -7.41 2.35 2.30
N ASN A 11 -7.28 2.94 3.49
CA ASN A 11 -7.52 2.22 4.74
C ASN A 11 -9.01 2.27 5.07
N HIS A 12 -9.56 1.11 5.42
CA HIS A 12 -10.90 0.98 5.97
C HIS A 12 -10.82 0.50 7.40
N ARG A 13 -11.64 1.09 8.27
CA ARG A 13 -11.83 0.57 9.62
C ARG A 13 -12.99 -0.43 9.61
N PRO A 14 -12.84 -1.61 10.23
CA PRO A 14 -13.93 -2.57 10.35
C PRO A 14 -15.15 -1.90 11.00
N GLY A 15 -16.31 -2.04 10.35
CA GLY A 15 -17.58 -1.48 10.84
C GLY A 15 -17.88 -0.04 10.39
N GLU A 16 -16.96 0.66 9.71
CA GLU A 16 -17.22 1.95 9.09
C GLU A 16 -17.48 1.80 7.59
N GLN A 17 -18.55 2.45 7.09
CA GLN A 17 -18.90 2.40 5.67
C GLN A 17 -17.98 3.25 4.80
N ASN A 18 -17.32 4.25 5.38
CA ASN A 18 -16.39 5.13 4.67
C ASN A 18 -14.95 4.71 4.90
N ALA A 19 -14.09 4.98 3.92
CA ALA A 19 -12.65 4.86 4.10
C ALA A 19 -12.20 5.82 5.20
N THR A 20 -11.39 5.31 6.13
CA THR A 20 -10.88 6.09 7.25
C THR A 20 -9.69 6.95 6.89
N GLU A 21 -8.93 6.54 5.87
CA GLU A 21 -7.75 7.29 5.43
C GLU A 21 -7.36 6.93 3.99
N TYR A 22 -6.96 7.94 3.24
CA TYR A 22 -6.38 7.78 1.90
C TYR A 22 -5.00 8.42 1.86
N SER A 23 -3.99 7.67 1.40
CA SER A 23 -2.61 8.14 1.28
C SER A 23 -2.00 7.82 -0.08
N VAL A 24 -1.03 8.64 -0.48
CA VAL A 24 -0.24 8.47 -1.70
C VAL A 24 1.24 8.62 -1.37
N SER A 25 2.04 7.65 -1.78
CA SER A 25 3.49 7.64 -1.57
C SER A 25 4.20 7.47 -2.91
N LEU A 26 5.25 8.28 -3.13
CA LEU A 26 6.16 8.15 -4.26
C LEU A 26 7.53 7.74 -3.73
N THR A 27 8.07 6.64 -4.23
CA THR A 27 9.41 6.15 -3.84
C THR A 27 10.13 5.68 -5.09
N ARG A 28 11.46 5.87 -5.16
CA ARG A 28 12.21 5.29 -6.29
C ARG A 28 12.13 3.77 -6.21
N ALA A 29 11.87 3.13 -7.35
CA ALA A 29 11.61 1.69 -7.42
C ALA A 29 12.85 0.85 -7.05
N ASP A 30 14.04 1.42 -7.11
CA ASP A 30 15.31 0.78 -6.71
C ASP A 30 15.58 0.85 -5.19
N MET A 31 14.74 1.56 -4.41
CA MET A 31 14.91 1.73 -2.96
C MET A 31 13.85 1.00 -2.12
N ILE A 32 12.94 0.25 -2.74
CA ILE A 32 11.81 -0.38 -2.05
C ILE A 32 11.56 -1.80 -2.55
N GLU A 33 11.08 -2.66 -1.66
CA GLU A 33 10.64 -4.02 -1.95
C GLU A 33 9.24 -4.23 -1.34
N PHE A 34 8.35 -4.92 -2.07
CA PHE A 34 7.01 -5.27 -1.59
C PHE A 34 6.89 -6.78 -1.42
N THR A 35 6.67 -7.21 -0.19
CA THR A 35 6.35 -8.61 0.13
C THR A 35 4.87 -8.73 0.42
N MET A 36 4.14 -9.47 -0.40
CA MET A 36 2.73 -9.78 -0.13
C MET A 36 2.64 -11.00 0.78
N GLY A 37 2.07 -10.83 1.97
CA GLY A 37 1.70 -11.93 2.86
C GLY A 37 0.32 -12.47 2.51
N ALA A 38 0.21 -13.73 2.11
CA ALA A 38 -1.08 -14.41 2.05
C ALA A 38 -1.42 -14.97 3.43
N LEU A 39 -2.55 -14.56 4.01
CA LEU A 39 -3.01 -14.98 5.35
C LEU A 39 -3.59 -16.41 5.40
N ASN A 40 -3.31 -17.25 4.40
CA ASN A 40 -3.74 -18.65 4.31
C ASN A 40 -2.56 -19.62 4.19
N ALA A 41 -1.56 -19.50 5.06
CA ALA A 41 -0.40 -20.41 5.11
C ALA A 41 -0.29 -21.19 6.44
N LEU A 42 -1.38 -21.32 7.20
CA LEU A 42 -1.59 -22.27 8.30
C LEU A 42 -3.09 -22.58 8.43
#